data_AF-A0A814UF48-F1
#
_entry.id   AF-A0A814UF48-F1
#
_cell.length_a   1.000
_cell.length_b   1.000
_cell.length_c   1.000
_cell.angle_alpha   90.00
_cell.angle_beta   90.00
_cell.angle_gamma   90.00
#
_symmetry.space_group_name_H-M   'P 1'
#
loop_
_entity.id
_entity.type
_entity.pdbx_description
1 polymer ?
#
loop_
_entity_poly.entity_id
_entity_poly.type
_entity_poly.pdbx_seq_one_letter_code
_entity_poly.pdbx_strand_id
1 'polypeptide(L)'
;NNLIISDHSEQLTTLTIIHSIAIHPIIHSYFDKLYNHNYDNGNMNGHKELESKYDDILLHGQRLNYSSWEGPGFCFGSIVWFRKAVTHNSMKLIVPPHSTIQQLAQQSISLNFMLEARRIIFELIRKYKVPMDAELFFLCSVLHAIDHYECSKRVRYHNLTVPTIAANFAPSLNYSWTNFLAQFFFSSNQYIFTNLLRHKYKKNSFYNELYQLLYEVNPKHADQVTLSMSY
;
A
#
# COMPACT_ATOMS: atom_id res chain seq x y z
N ASN A 1 20.15 18.33 -19.90
CA ASN A 1 19.69 17.23 -20.78
C ASN A 1 18.19 17.11 -20.68
N ASN A 2 17.46 17.58 -21.69
CA ASN A 2 16.00 17.40 -21.76
C ASN A 2 15.72 15.99 -22.27
N LEU A 3 15.43 15.06 -21.36
CA LEU A 3 14.93 13.74 -21.72
C LEU A 3 13.55 13.92 -22.37
N ILE A 4 13.46 13.73 -23.68
CA ILE A 4 12.19 13.68 -24.39
C ILE A 4 11.64 12.27 -24.19
N ILE A 5 10.65 12.14 -23.30
CA ILE A 5 9.94 10.88 -23.06
C ILE A 5 8.87 10.73 -24.14
N SER A 6 9.17 10.04 -25.24
CA SER A 6 8.26 9.91 -26.39
C SER A 6 7.53 8.56 -26.46
N ASP A 7 8.10 7.49 -25.88
CA ASP A 7 7.50 6.15 -25.91
C ASP A 7 6.63 5.85 -24.68
N HIS A 8 5.50 5.18 -24.88
CA HIS A 8 4.57 4.83 -23.81
C HIS A 8 5.21 3.90 -22.76
N SER A 9 6.10 2.98 -23.17
CA SER A 9 6.80 2.09 -22.23
C SER A 9 7.84 2.86 -21.42
N GLU A 10 8.46 3.90 -22.00
CA GLU A 10 9.35 4.82 -21.30
C GLU A 10 8.61 5.70 -20.29
N GLN A 11 7.40 6.15 -20.61
CA GLN A 11 6.51 6.84 -19.68
C GLN A 11 6.14 5.93 -18.50
N LEU A 12 5.70 4.70 -18.76
CA LEU A 12 5.36 3.73 -17.72
C LEU A 12 6.56 3.33 -16.87
N THR A 13 7.74 3.20 -17.47
CA THR A 13 9.00 2.92 -16.75
C THR A 13 9.37 4.07 -15.82
N THR A 14 9.31 5.31 -16.31
CA THR A 14 9.58 6.50 -15.50
C THR A 14 8.61 6.61 -14.34
N LEU A 15 7.32 6.41 -14.58
CA LEU A 15 6.29 6.40 -13.52
C LEU A 15 6.52 5.29 -12.51
N THR A 16 6.92 4.09 -12.94
CA THR A 16 7.28 2.97 -12.07
C THR A 16 8.44 3.34 -11.14
N ILE A 17 9.50 3.95 -11.68
CA ILE A 17 10.67 4.38 -10.89
C ILE A 17 10.29 5.47 -9.88
N ILE A 18 9.55 6.50 -10.31
CA ILE A 18 9.09 7.58 -9.43
C ILE A 18 8.22 7.00 -8.31
N HIS A 19 7.30 6.09 -8.65
CA HIS A 19 6.44 5.45 -7.67
C HIS A 19 7.27 4.67 -6.64
N SER A 20 8.16 3.78 -7.09
CA SER A 20 8.99 2.95 -6.20
C SER A 20 9.95 3.74 -5.32
N ILE A 21 10.49 4.88 -5.78
CA ILE A 21 11.50 5.66 -5.04
C ILE A 21 10.89 6.77 -4.18
N ALA A 22 9.79 7.38 -4.62
CA ALA A 22 9.23 8.57 -3.96
C ALA A 22 7.87 8.30 -3.31
N ILE A 23 6.91 7.78 -4.07
CA ILE A 23 5.52 7.62 -3.59
C ILE A 23 5.43 6.47 -2.60
N HIS A 24 6.04 5.35 -2.94
CA HIS A 24 5.97 4.11 -2.19
C HIS A 24 6.56 4.25 -0.76
N PRO A 25 7.75 4.86 -0.55
CA PRO A 25 8.24 5.12 0.81
C PRO A 25 7.32 6.03 1.63
N ILE A 26 6.66 7.01 1.01
CA ILE A 26 5.69 7.88 1.70
C ILE A 26 4.50 7.06 2.19
N ILE A 27 3.93 6.20 1.35
CA ILE A 27 2.81 5.35 1.74
C ILE A 27 3.21 4.42 2.89
N HIS A 28 4.38 3.78 2.81
CA HIS A 28 4.88 2.92 3.87
C HIS A 28 5.20 3.63 5.18
N SER A 29 5.45 4.94 5.14
CA SER A 29 5.65 5.73 6.36
C SER A 29 4.36 5.86 7.18
N TYR A 30 3.18 5.71 6.57
CA TYR A 30 1.91 5.61 7.32
C TYR A 30 1.77 4.28 8.06
N PHE A 31 2.37 3.19 7.54
CA PHE A 31 2.37 1.92 8.25
C PHE A 31 3.18 2.00 9.54
N ASP A 32 4.32 2.70 9.53
CA ASP A 32 5.09 2.97 10.75
C ASP A 32 4.22 3.68 11.78
N LYS A 33 3.44 4.70 11.40
CA LYS A 33 2.50 5.37 12.33
C LYS A 33 1.38 4.44 12.80
N LEU A 34 0.79 3.67 11.88
CA LEU A 34 -0.33 2.77 12.16
C LEU A 34 0.06 1.69 13.17
N TYR A 35 1.31 1.21 13.09
CA TYR A 35 1.76 0.03 13.81
C TYR A 35 2.80 0.30 14.91
N ASN A 36 3.40 1.50 15.00
CA ASN A 36 4.39 1.85 16.06
C ASN A 36 3.82 1.69 17.47
N HIS A 37 2.53 1.99 17.65
CA HIS A 37 1.93 2.09 18.97
C HIS A 37 1.84 0.77 19.76
N ASN A 38 1.94 -0.39 19.10
CA ASN A 38 1.86 -1.67 19.82
C ASN A 38 3.25 -2.22 20.27
N TYR A 39 4.37 -1.63 19.85
CA TYR A 39 5.71 -2.11 20.27
C TYR A 39 6.25 -1.33 21.48
N ASP A 40 6.08 0.00 21.52
CA ASP A 40 6.72 0.85 22.54
C ASP A 40 6.03 0.82 23.93
N ASN A 41 4.78 0.34 24.03
CA ASN A 41 4.01 0.48 25.26
C ASN A 41 4.10 -0.68 26.25
N GLY A 42 4.82 -1.77 25.96
CA GLY A 42 5.19 -2.83 26.93
C GLY A 42 4.04 -3.50 27.70
N ASN A 43 2.78 -3.20 27.40
CA ASN A 43 1.62 -3.58 28.20
C ASN A 43 0.86 -4.73 27.53
N MET A 44 1.51 -5.89 27.44
CA MET A 44 1.00 -7.09 26.76
C MET A 44 -0.21 -7.76 27.43
N ASN A 45 -0.67 -7.29 28.59
CA ASN A 45 -1.68 -8.00 29.38
C ASN A 45 -3.13 -7.61 29.04
N GLY A 46 -3.38 -6.39 28.55
CA GLY A 46 -4.70 -5.99 27.99
C GLY A 46 -4.85 -6.28 26.50
N HIS A 47 -3.76 -6.70 25.85
CA HIS A 47 -3.66 -6.83 24.40
C HIS A 47 -4.07 -8.20 23.86
N LYS A 48 -3.97 -9.30 24.63
CA LYS A 48 -4.20 -10.66 24.10
C LYS A 48 -5.58 -10.90 23.49
N GLU A 49 -6.63 -10.33 24.06
CA GLU A 49 -8.00 -10.52 23.56
C GLU A 49 -8.26 -9.71 22.28
N LEU A 50 -7.77 -8.47 22.22
CA LEU A 50 -7.84 -7.61 21.04
C LEU A 50 -6.91 -8.10 19.92
N GLU A 51 -5.72 -8.57 20.27
CA GLU A 51 -4.78 -9.25 19.37
C GLU A 51 -5.41 -10.52 18.82
N SER A 52 -6.00 -11.40 19.64
CA SER A 52 -6.67 -12.60 19.13
C SER A 52 -7.84 -12.25 18.18
N LYS A 53 -8.54 -11.14 18.44
CA LYS A 53 -9.69 -10.71 17.63
C LYS A 53 -9.29 -10.01 16.33
N TYR A 54 -8.18 -9.25 16.33
CA TYR A 54 -7.73 -8.38 15.23
C TYR A 54 -6.28 -8.65 14.78
N ASP A 55 -5.75 -9.85 15.06
CA ASP A 55 -4.36 -10.33 14.83
C ASP A 55 -3.76 -9.88 13.49
N ASP A 56 -4.53 -10.06 12.43
CA ASP A 56 -4.19 -9.73 11.04
C ASP A 56 -3.88 -8.25 10.81
N ILE A 57 -4.55 -7.37 11.57
CA ILE A 57 -4.31 -5.94 11.54
C ILE A 57 -3.17 -5.59 12.50
N LEU A 58 -3.19 -6.08 13.75
CA LEU A 58 -2.33 -5.57 14.82
C LEU A 58 -0.92 -6.20 14.88
N LEU A 59 -0.79 -7.49 14.60
CA LEU A 59 0.47 -8.24 14.74
C LEU A 59 1.16 -8.49 13.39
N HIS A 60 0.38 -8.83 12.37
CA HIS A 60 0.95 -9.09 11.04
C HIS A 60 1.43 -7.80 10.37
N GLY A 61 0.69 -6.69 10.44
CA GLY A 61 1.07 -5.40 9.86
C GLY A 61 2.46 -4.89 10.27
N GLN A 62 2.90 -5.19 11.50
CA GLN A 62 4.20 -4.77 12.04
C GLN A 62 5.40 -5.46 11.38
N ARG A 63 5.30 -6.75 11.06
CA ARG A 63 6.41 -7.51 10.46
C ARG A 63 6.63 -7.14 8.99
N LEU A 64 5.64 -6.54 8.34
CA LEU A 64 5.67 -6.24 6.90
C LEU A 64 6.26 -4.85 6.58
N ASN A 65 6.41 -3.98 7.58
CA ASN A 65 7.20 -2.75 7.43
C ASN A 65 8.66 -3.02 7.17
N TYR A 66 9.20 -4.15 7.62
CA TYR A 66 10.58 -4.54 7.31
C TYR A 66 10.75 -4.81 5.80
N SER A 67 9.84 -5.61 5.22
CA SER A 67 9.87 -5.99 3.80
C SER A 67 9.68 -4.79 2.85
N SER A 68 9.02 -3.73 3.30
CA SER A 68 8.66 -2.59 2.46
C SER A 68 9.81 -1.63 2.14
N TRP A 69 10.88 -1.59 2.95
CA TRP A 69 12.10 -0.84 2.63
C TRP A 69 13.26 -1.76 2.24
N GLU A 70 13.22 -3.04 2.63
CA GLU A 70 14.24 -4.02 2.26
C GLU A 70 14.18 -4.36 0.76
N GLY A 71 12.98 -4.62 0.21
CA GLY A 71 12.80 -4.90 -1.22
C GLY A 71 13.32 -3.80 -2.16
N PRO A 72 12.88 -2.53 -2.00
CA PRO A 72 13.45 -1.42 -2.77
C PRO A 72 14.94 -1.23 -2.50
N GLY A 73 15.35 -1.40 -1.24
CA GLY A 73 16.74 -1.31 -0.82
C GLY A 73 17.67 -2.29 -1.54
N PHE A 74 17.23 -3.53 -1.76
CA PHE A 74 17.96 -4.51 -2.57
C PHE A 74 17.98 -4.13 -4.05
N CYS A 75 16.84 -3.71 -4.61
CA CYS A 75 16.75 -3.36 -6.03
C CYS A 75 17.63 -2.15 -6.39
N PHE A 76 17.69 -1.14 -5.53
CA PHE A 76 18.41 0.11 -5.79
C PHE A 76 19.77 0.19 -5.06
N GLY A 77 20.19 -0.87 -4.38
CA GLY A 77 21.50 -0.97 -3.72
C GLY A 77 21.69 -0.04 -2.51
N SER A 78 20.61 0.40 -1.85
CA SER A 78 20.69 1.33 -0.72
C SER A 78 19.56 1.16 0.32
N ILE A 79 19.53 0.00 0.97
CA ILE A 79 18.61 -0.33 2.08
C ILE A 79 18.60 0.77 3.15
N VAL A 80 19.78 1.30 3.49
CA VAL A 80 19.94 2.33 4.52
C VAL A 80 19.21 3.62 4.15
N TRP A 81 19.21 4.01 2.87
CA TRP A 81 18.52 5.21 2.43
C TRP A 81 17.00 5.04 2.52
N PHE A 82 16.45 3.92 2.05
CA PHE A 82 15.01 3.66 2.12
C PHE A 82 14.50 3.65 3.55
N ARG A 83 15.21 2.96 4.46
CA ARG A 83 14.87 2.98 5.88
C ARG A 83 14.86 4.40 6.46
N LYS A 84 15.91 5.20 6.17
CA LYS A 84 15.97 6.59 6.62
C LYS A 84 14.85 7.45 6.05
N ALA A 85 14.50 7.28 4.78
CA ALA A 85 13.44 8.03 4.12
C ALA A 85 12.07 7.71 4.74
N VAL A 86 11.75 6.43 4.95
CA VAL A 86 10.50 5.99 5.60
C VAL A 86 10.41 6.55 7.02
N THR A 87 11.46 6.39 7.84
CA THR A 87 11.48 6.94 9.20
C THR A 87 11.39 8.47 9.21
N HIS A 88 12.05 9.16 8.28
CA HIS A 88 11.98 10.61 8.19
C HIS A 88 10.58 11.12 7.85
N ASN A 89 9.95 10.48 6.86
CA ASN A 89 8.61 10.82 6.42
C ASN A 89 7.58 10.51 7.50
N SER A 90 7.70 9.39 8.21
CA SER A 90 6.79 9.04 9.31
C SER A 90 6.82 10.08 10.44
N MET A 91 7.95 10.73 10.70
CA MET A 91 8.01 11.84 11.66
C MET A 91 7.30 13.12 11.19
N LYS A 92 7.18 13.35 9.88
CA LYS A 92 6.72 14.62 9.29
C LYS A 92 5.36 14.57 8.62
N LEU A 93 4.82 13.37 8.37
CA LEU A 93 3.62 13.21 7.55
C LEU A 93 2.38 13.82 8.22
N ILE A 94 1.79 14.78 7.52
CA ILE A 94 0.43 15.27 7.75
C ILE A 94 -0.45 14.52 6.78
N VAL A 95 -1.51 13.88 7.28
CA VAL A 95 -2.48 13.24 6.39
C VAL A 95 -3.19 14.32 5.58
N PRO A 96 -3.14 14.28 4.24
CA PRO A 96 -3.74 15.33 3.42
C PRO A 96 -5.28 15.33 3.54
N PRO A 97 -5.94 16.50 3.46
CA PRO A 97 -7.38 16.57 3.42
C PRO A 97 -7.93 16.01 2.10
N HIS A 98 -8.83 15.03 2.17
CA HIS A 98 -9.42 14.35 1.01
C HIS A 98 -10.64 15.06 0.42
N SER A 99 -11.04 16.24 0.92
CA SER A 99 -12.25 16.96 0.49
C SER A 99 -12.17 17.49 -0.94
N THR A 100 -10.97 17.79 -1.43
CA THR A 100 -10.77 18.43 -2.74
C THR A 100 -11.02 17.50 -3.93
N ILE A 101 -10.92 16.19 -3.73
CA ILE A 101 -11.03 15.20 -4.82
C ILE A 101 -12.45 14.62 -4.97
N GLN A 102 -13.37 14.94 -4.06
CA GLN A 102 -14.72 14.37 -4.07
C GLN A 102 -15.50 14.69 -5.35
N GLN A 103 -15.24 15.86 -5.95
CA GLN A 103 -15.87 16.28 -7.21
C GLN A 103 -15.50 15.37 -8.39
N LEU A 104 -14.38 14.65 -8.31
CA LEU A 104 -13.90 13.74 -9.35
C LEU A 104 -14.44 12.31 -9.18
N ALA A 105 -15.17 12.02 -8.11
CA ALA A 105 -15.63 10.66 -7.79
C ALA A 105 -16.44 10.02 -8.93
N GLN A 106 -17.30 10.79 -9.59
CA GLN A 106 -18.12 10.32 -10.70
C GLN A 106 -17.31 9.91 -11.93
N GLN A 107 -16.06 10.36 -12.04
CA GLN A 107 -15.20 10.11 -13.19
C GLN A 107 -14.27 8.91 -12.98
N SER A 108 -14.21 8.34 -11.76
CA SER A 108 -13.31 7.24 -11.45
C SER A 108 -13.95 6.25 -10.48
N ILE A 109 -14.18 5.04 -10.98
CA ILE A 109 -14.69 3.91 -10.17
C ILE A 109 -13.81 3.68 -8.93
N SER A 110 -12.49 3.75 -9.10
CA SER A 110 -11.54 3.57 -8.00
C SER A 110 -11.63 4.70 -6.97
N LEU A 111 -11.81 5.95 -7.41
CA LEU A 111 -11.96 7.08 -6.50
C LEU A 111 -13.28 7.01 -5.74
N ASN A 112 -14.37 6.68 -6.42
CA ASN A 112 -15.67 6.46 -5.78
C ASN A 112 -15.57 5.36 -4.71
N PHE A 113 -14.94 4.23 -5.06
CA PHE A 113 -14.69 3.14 -4.10
C PHE A 113 -13.89 3.61 -2.89
N MET A 114 -12.79 4.34 -3.10
CA MET A 114 -11.96 4.85 -2.00
C MET A 114 -12.73 5.80 -1.07
N LEU A 115 -13.57 6.69 -1.60
CA LEU A 115 -14.36 7.62 -0.80
C LEU A 115 -15.40 6.89 0.07
N GLU A 116 -16.13 5.94 -0.50
CA GLU A 116 -17.08 5.12 0.27
C GLU A 116 -16.37 4.22 1.28
N ALA A 117 -15.26 3.59 0.89
CA ALA A 117 -14.48 2.75 1.78
C ALA A 117 -13.96 3.52 3.00
N ARG A 118 -13.50 4.77 2.79
CA ARG A 118 -13.10 5.65 3.89
C ARG A 118 -14.25 5.89 4.86
N ARG A 119 -15.45 6.22 4.36
CA ARG A 119 -16.64 6.42 5.20
C ARG A 119 -16.99 5.15 6.00
N ILE A 120 -17.05 4.00 5.33
CA ILE A 120 -17.35 2.70 5.94
C ILE A 120 -16.33 2.37 7.04
N ILE A 121 -15.03 2.54 6.78
CA ILE A 121 -13.97 2.27 7.76
C ILE A 121 -14.15 3.11 9.03
N PHE A 122 -14.41 4.42 8.88
CA PHE A 122 -14.63 5.30 10.03
C PHE A 122 -15.84 4.88 10.87
N GLU A 123 -16.94 4.50 10.21
CA GLU A 123 -18.13 4.02 10.88
C GLU A 123 -17.87 2.71 11.64
N LEU A 124 -17.21 1.74 11.00
CA LEU A 124 -16.99 0.43 11.59
C LEU A 124 -15.93 0.43 12.69
N ILE A 125 -14.84 1.19 12.55
CA ILE A 125 -13.84 1.33 13.61
C ILE A 125 -14.49 1.92 14.87
N ARG A 126 -15.35 2.94 14.72
CA ARG A 126 -16.12 3.51 15.83
C ARG A 126 -17.11 2.50 16.42
N LYS A 127 -17.89 1.81 15.57
CA LYS A 127 -18.90 0.82 15.98
C LYS A 127 -18.27 -0.32 16.79
N TYR A 128 -17.17 -0.87 16.30
CA TYR A 128 -16.50 -2.02 16.89
C TYR A 128 -15.42 -1.66 17.92
N LYS A 129 -15.17 -0.36 18.13
CA LYS A 129 -14.11 0.17 19.01
C LYS A 129 -12.74 -0.46 18.71
N VAL A 130 -12.41 -0.59 17.42
CA VAL A 130 -11.11 -1.11 16.99
C VAL A 130 -10.03 -0.11 17.44
N PRO A 131 -8.97 -0.54 18.17
CA PRO A 131 -7.96 0.35 18.73
C PRO A 131 -6.97 0.82 17.66
N MET A 132 -7.47 1.54 16.66
CA MET A 132 -6.72 1.92 15.47
C MET A 132 -7.19 3.26 14.93
N ASP A 133 -6.25 4.05 14.41
CA ASP A 133 -6.57 5.26 13.67
C ASP A 133 -7.24 4.89 12.34
N ALA A 134 -8.47 5.36 12.14
CA ALA A 134 -9.28 5.00 10.98
C ALA A 134 -8.74 5.53 9.66
N GLU A 135 -8.10 6.70 9.69
CA GLU A 135 -7.54 7.30 8.49
C GLU A 135 -6.29 6.54 8.05
N LEU A 136 -5.41 6.24 9.00
CA LEU A 136 -4.21 5.44 8.74
C LEU A 136 -4.58 4.04 8.26
N PHE A 137 -5.59 3.40 8.86
CA PHE A 137 -6.08 2.11 8.38
C PHE A 137 -6.62 2.21 6.94
N PHE A 138 -7.42 3.24 6.63
CA PHE A 138 -7.89 3.47 5.26
C PHE A 138 -6.73 3.64 4.26
N LEU A 139 -5.73 4.46 4.59
CA LEU A 139 -4.57 4.71 3.73
C LEU A 139 -3.78 3.42 3.44
N CYS A 140 -3.51 2.63 4.49
CA CYS A 140 -2.70 1.42 4.39
C CYS A 140 -3.47 0.24 3.77
N SER A 141 -4.77 0.09 4.08
CA SER A 141 -5.54 -1.10 3.71
C SER A 141 -6.33 -0.97 2.41
N VAL A 142 -6.76 0.25 2.09
CA VAL A 142 -7.60 0.50 0.91
C VAL A 142 -6.81 1.27 -0.13
N LEU A 143 -6.39 2.50 0.17
CA LEU A 143 -5.75 3.36 -0.82
C LEU A 143 -4.51 2.70 -1.41
N HIS A 144 -3.64 2.16 -0.56
CA HIS A 144 -2.42 1.48 -0.99
C HIS A 144 -2.71 0.20 -1.78
N ALA A 145 -3.70 -0.59 -1.39
CA ALA A 145 -4.09 -1.79 -2.13
C ALA A 145 -4.63 -1.48 -3.54
N ILE A 146 -5.45 -0.43 -3.65
CA ILE A 146 -6.01 0.01 -4.93
C ILE A 146 -4.94 0.63 -5.82
N ASP A 147 -4.00 1.37 -5.25
CA ASP A 147 -2.81 1.89 -5.96
C ASP A 147 -2.03 0.76 -6.63
N HIS A 148 -1.71 -0.33 -5.91
CA HIS A 148 -1.06 -1.50 -6.51
C HIS A 148 -1.90 -2.15 -7.59
N TYR A 149 -3.17 -2.41 -7.30
CA TYR A 149 -4.05 -3.08 -8.25
C TYR A 149 -4.19 -2.32 -9.57
N GLU A 150 -4.38 -0.99 -9.51
CA GLU A 150 -4.52 -0.16 -10.70
C GLU A 150 -3.19 0.04 -11.43
N CYS A 151 -2.07 0.20 -10.72
CA CYS A 151 -0.74 0.20 -11.32
C CYS A 151 -0.46 -1.13 -12.04
N SER A 152 -0.77 -2.28 -11.40
CA SER A 152 -0.58 -3.61 -11.99
C SER A 152 -1.22 -3.74 -13.35
N LYS A 153 -2.51 -3.37 -13.47
CA LYS A 153 -3.25 -3.47 -14.73
C LYS A 153 -2.59 -2.70 -15.86
N ARG A 154 -1.99 -1.55 -15.53
CA ARG A 154 -1.34 -0.65 -16.50
C ARG A 154 0.04 -1.13 -16.91
N VAL A 155 0.72 -1.94 -16.11
CA VAL A 155 2.08 -2.42 -16.39
C VAL A 155 2.16 -3.87 -16.84
N ARG A 156 1.19 -4.73 -16.48
CA ARG A 156 1.24 -6.22 -16.56
C ARG A 156 1.47 -6.80 -17.96
N TYR A 157 1.40 -6.00 -19.02
CA TYR A 157 1.62 -6.46 -20.40
C TYR A 157 2.61 -5.60 -21.18
N HIS A 158 3.36 -4.73 -20.49
CA HIS A 158 4.35 -3.88 -21.11
C HIS A 158 5.75 -4.34 -20.75
N ASN A 159 6.64 -4.38 -21.74
CA ASN A 159 8.05 -4.56 -21.49
C ASN A 159 8.63 -3.22 -21.01
N LEU A 160 8.90 -3.12 -19.71
CA LEU A 160 9.46 -1.91 -19.10
C LEU A 160 10.99 -1.84 -19.20
N THR A 161 11.59 -2.64 -20.07
CA THR A 161 13.01 -2.57 -20.35
C THR A 161 13.28 -1.40 -21.29
N VAL A 162 13.79 -0.29 -20.75
CA VAL A 162 14.11 0.90 -21.53
C VAL A 162 15.61 1.15 -21.50
N PRO A 163 16.34 0.92 -22.62
CA PRO A 163 17.79 1.05 -22.66
C PRO A 163 18.30 2.44 -22.26
N THR A 164 17.60 3.50 -22.65
CA THR A 164 17.97 4.89 -22.36
C THR A 164 17.95 5.20 -20.87
N ILE A 165 16.96 4.70 -20.13
CA ILE A 165 16.86 4.89 -18.69
C ILE A 165 17.91 4.01 -17.97
N ALA A 166 18.08 2.77 -18.41
CA ALA A 166 19.07 1.84 -17.83
C ALA A 166 20.50 2.40 -17.91
N ALA A 167 20.87 3.01 -19.04
CA ALA A 167 22.19 3.62 -19.22
C ALA A 167 22.45 4.82 -18.29
N ASN A 168 21.41 5.52 -17.83
CA ASN A 168 21.54 6.77 -17.07
C ASN A 168 21.32 6.62 -15.56
N PHE A 169 20.55 5.63 -15.10
CA PHE A 169 20.17 5.51 -13.68
C PHE A 169 21.05 4.57 -12.86
N ALA A 170 21.55 3.47 -13.44
CA ALA A 170 22.70 2.71 -12.92
C ALA A 170 23.17 1.68 -13.97
N PRO A 171 24.42 1.72 -14.44
CA PRO A 171 25.00 0.67 -15.29
C PRO A 171 24.96 -0.74 -14.66
N SER A 172 24.77 -0.82 -13.34
CA SER A 172 24.65 -2.07 -12.55
C SER A 172 23.20 -2.56 -12.37
N LEU A 173 22.19 -1.75 -12.70
CA LEU A 173 20.80 -2.21 -12.75
C LEU A 173 20.60 -2.97 -14.06
N ASN A 174 20.77 -4.29 -14.00
CA ASN A 174 20.42 -5.20 -15.09
C ASN A 174 19.01 -4.87 -15.62
N TYR A 175 18.85 -4.89 -16.94
CA TYR A 175 17.65 -4.52 -17.71
C TYR A 175 16.33 -5.17 -17.20
N SER A 176 16.44 -6.25 -16.46
CA SER A 176 15.33 -7.00 -15.85
C SER A 176 14.73 -6.37 -14.59
N TRP A 177 15.39 -5.41 -13.93
CA TRP A 177 14.92 -4.90 -12.63
C TRP A 177 13.65 -4.06 -12.72
N THR A 178 13.39 -3.28 -13.77
CA THR A 178 12.15 -2.51 -13.85
C THR A 178 10.91 -3.41 -13.98
N ASN A 179 11.02 -4.47 -14.78
CA ASN A 179 9.97 -5.47 -14.88
C ASN A 179 9.83 -6.24 -13.56
N PHE A 180 10.94 -6.54 -12.88
CA PHE A 180 10.90 -7.11 -11.53
C PHE A 180 10.25 -6.16 -10.53
N LEU A 181 10.55 -4.86 -10.52
CA LEU A 181 9.95 -3.85 -9.65
C LEU A 181 8.45 -3.73 -9.89
N ALA A 182 8.02 -3.67 -11.15
CA ALA A 182 6.61 -3.65 -11.52
C ALA A 182 5.89 -4.94 -11.10
N GLN A 183 6.56 -6.09 -11.20
CA GLN A 183 6.02 -7.37 -10.76
C GLN A 183 6.00 -7.50 -9.23
N PHE A 184 7.05 -7.08 -8.55
CA PHE A 184 7.23 -7.19 -7.11
C PHE A 184 6.35 -6.20 -6.36
N PHE A 185 6.34 -4.93 -6.77
CA PHE A 185 5.54 -3.90 -6.11
C PHE A 185 4.10 -3.90 -6.59
N PHE A 186 3.84 -3.84 -7.90
CA PHE A 186 2.49 -3.55 -8.38
C PHE A 186 1.63 -4.78 -8.59
N SER A 187 2.18 -5.94 -8.93
CA SER A 187 1.33 -7.12 -9.07
C SER A 187 0.76 -7.49 -7.71
N SER A 188 -0.57 -7.34 -7.57
CA SER A 188 -1.27 -7.75 -6.35
C SER A 188 -0.97 -9.24 -6.17
N ASN A 189 -0.07 -9.54 -5.23
CA ASN A 189 0.38 -10.89 -4.95
C ASN A 189 -0.74 -11.61 -4.22
N GLN A 190 -1.78 -12.00 -4.96
CA GLN A 190 -2.91 -12.80 -4.48
C GLN A 190 -2.46 -14.12 -3.82
N TYR A 191 -1.16 -14.47 -3.89
CA TYR A 191 -0.64 -15.76 -3.50
C TYR A 191 0.65 -15.79 -2.68
N ILE A 192 1.34 -14.67 -2.40
CA ILE A 192 2.67 -14.77 -1.75
C ILE A 192 2.79 -13.95 -0.46
N PHE A 193 2.25 -12.72 -0.36
CA PHE A 193 2.60 -11.84 0.77
C PHE A 193 1.50 -10.87 1.27
N THR A 194 0.26 -10.93 0.74
CA THR A 194 -0.82 -10.00 1.13
C THR A 194 -1.89 -10.64 2.01
N ASN A 195 -2.21 -9.99 3.12
CA ASN A 195 -3.26 -10.41 4.04
C ASN A 195 -4.63 -9.86 3.61
N LEU A 196 -5.19 -10.40 2.54
CA LEU A 196 -6.42 -9.88 1.94
C LEU A 196 -7.64 -10.05 2.86
N LEU A 197 -8.45 -9.00 2.96
CA LEU A 197 -9.70 -8.98 3.72
C LEU A 197 -10.65 -10.10 3.25
N ARG A 198 -10.72 -10.34 1.94
CA ARG A 198 -11.57 -11.41 1.34
C ARG A 198 -11.23 -12.82 1.84
N HIS A 199 -10.02 -13.05 2.35
CA HIS A 199 -9.65 -14.35 2.92
C HIS A 199 -9.94 -14.44 4.43
N LYS A 200 -10.24 -13.30 5.07
CA LYS A 200 -10.36 -13.17 6.52
C LYS A 200 -11.74 -12.71 6.99
N TYR A 201 -12.65 -12.30 6.09
CA TYR A 201 -13.97 -11.77 6.44
C TYR A 201 -14.84 -12.69 7.31
N LYS A 202 -14.55 -13.98 7.39
CA LYS A 202 -15.26 -14.92 8.28
C LYS A 202 -14.68 -15.01 9.70
N LYS A 203 -13.53 -14.38 9.97
CA LYS A 203 -12.86 -14.49 11.28
C LYS A 203 -13.60 -13.77 12.41
N ASN A 204 -14.15 -12.58 12.14
CA ASN A 204 -14.88 -11.80 13.13
C ASN A 204 -15.92 -10.90 12.46
N SER A 205 -16.85 -10.35 13.26
CA SER A 205 -17.94 -9.50 12.76
C SER A 205 -17.48 -8.21 12.08
N PHE A 206 -16.37 -7.61 12.54
CA PHE A 206 -15.82 -6.41 11.92
C PHE A 206 -15.31 -6.70 10.51
N TYR A 207 -14.51 -7.75 10.31
CA TYR A 207 -14.04 -8.13 8.96
C TYR A 207 -15.19 -8.56 8.06
N ASN A 208 -16.20 -9.22 8.62
CA ASN A 208 -17.37 -9.63 7.87
C ASN A 208 -18.11 -8.42 7.32
N GLU A 209 -18.50 -7.50 8.21
CA GLU A 209 -19.29 -6.32 7.84
C GLU A 209 -18.48 -5.37 6.96
N LEU A 210 -17.19 -5.18 7.25
CA LEU A 210 -16.29 -4.39 6.41
C LEU A 210 -16.24 -4.96 4.99
N TYR A 211 -16.04 -6.27 4.84
CA TYR A 211 -15.97 -6.88 3.52
C TYR A 211 -17.29 -6.77 2.76
N GLN A 212 -18.43 -7.04 3.41
CA GLN A 212 -19.75 -6.98 2.75
C GLN A 212 -20.05 -5.57 2.25
N LEU A 213 -19.89 -4.55 3.10
CA LEU A 213 -20.16 -3.16 2.72
C LEU A 213 -19.24 -2.69 1.59
N LEU A 214 -17.96 -3.08 1.61
CA LEU A 214 -17.03 -2.77 0.52
C LEU A 214 -17.41 -3.51 -0.78
N TYR A 215 -17.83 -4.77 -0.66
CA TYR A 215 -18.23 -5.60 -1.80
C TYR A 215 -19.48 -5.04 -2.49
N GLU A 216 -20.42 -4.48 -1.73
CA GLU A 216 -21.59 -3.76 -2.26
C GLU A 216 -21.21 -2.53 -3.11
N VAL A 217 -20.13 -1.83 -2.73
CA VAL A 217 -19.64 -0.68 -3.50
C VAL A 217 -18.94 -1.13 -4.78
N ASN A 218 -17.97 -2.05 -4.67
CA ASN A 218 -17.28 -2.62 -5.83
C ASN A 218 -16.62 -3.97 -5.49
N PRO A 219 -17.12 -5.09 -6.02
CA PRO A 219 -16.56 -6.42 -5.77
C PRO A 219 -15.08 -6.56 -6.14
N LYS A 220 -14.66 -6.00 -7.27
CA LYS A 220 -13.29 -6.15 -7.78
C LYS A 220 -12.29 -5.44 -6.88
N HIS A 221 -12.63 -4.25 -6.38
CA HIS A 221 -11.79 -3.48 -5.49
C HIS A 221 -11.83 -4.00 -4.05
N ALA A 222 -12.99 -4.42 -3.56
CA ALA A 222 -13.13 -5.07 -2.25
C ALA A 222 -12.21 -6.31 -2.13
N ASP A 223 -12.08 -7.08 -3.20
CA ASP A 223 -11.18 -8.24 -3.29
C ASP A 223 -9.70 -7.90 -3.17
N GLN A 224 -9.31 -6.65 -3.40
CA GLN A 224 -7.93 -6.20 -3.26
C GLN A 224 -7.62 -5.61 -1.89
N VAL A 225 -8.63 -5.26 -1.09
CA VAL A 225 -8.43 -4.66 0.23
C VAL A 225 -7.63 -5.60 1.11
N THR A 226 -6.62 -5.03 1.77
CA THR A 226 -5.60 -5.76 2.50
C THR A 226 -5.58 -5.32 3.97
N LEU A 227 -5.56 -6.26 4.90
CA LEU A 227 -5.40 -5.97 6.32
C LEU A 227 -3.94 -5.66 6.68
N SER A 228 -3.01 -6.11 5.83
CA SER A 228 -1.58 -5.85 5.91
C SER A 228 -0.90 -6.25 4.59
N MET A 229 0.01 -5.43 4.03
CA MET A 229 0.80 -5.80 2.85
C MET A 229 2.26 -6.06 3.17
N SER A 230 2.76 -7.21 2.72
CA SER A 230 4.18 -7.48 2.52
C SER A 230 4.42 -7.68 1.04
N TYR A 231 5.65 -7.39 0.63
CA TYR A 231 6.23 -7.90 -0.59
C TYR A 231 7.11 -9.11 -0.30
#